data_AF-A0A0L6JG77-F1
#
_entry.id   AF-A0A0L6JG77-F1
#
_cell.length_a   1.000
_cell.length_b   1.000
_cell.length_c   1.000
_cell.angle_alpha   90.00
_cell.angle_beta   90.00
_cell.angle_gamma   90.00
#
_symmetry.space_group_name_H-M   'P 1'
#
loop_
_entity.id
_entity.type
_entity.pdbx_description
1 polymer ?
#
loop_
_entity_poly.entity_id
_entity_poly.type
_entity_poly.pdbx_seq_one_letter_code
_entity_poly.pdbx_strand_id
1 'polypeptide(L)'
;MRLRIGVALAILVIAVAVLAAGPWPHGFRLSDILTGGTPVLPDGSRPVPGSTDLAGNATLGAGQHPATLRLACDPAGAGLSAVLTVPRFADFAAGFDVAGLQGGGNAAPLTSILVSNPAGVRSVRMAAQGAEARDPDKSISLTVAGARRGEDPLRGVALALAQAGTRLTWTQASPRGGDQTLTVVFSVSDSDAVALKTALGSCLAAPPL
;
A
#
# COMPACT_ATOMS: atom_id res chain seq x y z
N MET A 1 -0.26 11.79 51.27
CA MET A 1 0.55 12.65 50.37
C MET A 1 1.60 11.89 49.52
N ARG A 2 1.54 10.56 49.36
CA ARG A 2 2.53 9.80 48.55
C ARG A 2 2.10 9.45 47.13
N LEU A 3 0.82 9.64 46.78
CA LEU A 3 0.27 9.29 45.45
C LEU A 3 0.57 10.30 44.34
N ARG A 4 0.84 11.57 44.68
CA ARG A 4 1.02 12.65 43.69
C ARG A 4 2.42 12.68 43.05
N ILE A 5 3.41 12.07 43.70
CA ILE A 5 4.80 12.06 43.22
C ILE A 5 4.98 11.02 42.11
N GLY A 6 4.31 9.86 42.19
CA GLY A 6 4.38 8.83 41.16
C GLY A 6 3.75 9.25 39.83
N VAL A 7 2.66 10.02 39.87
CA VAL A 7 1.98 10.51 38.67
C VAL A 7 2.80 11.58 37.96
N ALA A 8 3.44 12.49 38.72
CA ALA A 8 4.33 13.50 38.16
C ALA A 8 5.56 12.88 37.48
N LEU A 9 6.11 11.80 38.05
CA LEU A 9 7.24 11.09 37.47
C LEU A 9 6.85 10.37 36.15
N ALA A 10 5.66 9.75 36.11
CA ALA A 10 5.16 9.09 34.90
C ALA A 10 4.93 10.10 33.75
N ILE A 11 4.37 11.27 34.05
CA ILE A 11 4.17 12.34 33.04
C ILE A 11 5.52 12.86 32.53
N LEU A 12 6.50 13.02 33.40
CA LEU A 12 7.84 13.46 33.01
C LEU A 12 8.53 12.43 32.09
N VAL A 13 8.42 11.13 32.39
CA VAL A 13 8.98 10.06 31.56
C VAL A 13 8.33 10.02 30.18
N ILE A 14 7.01 10.20 30.10
CA ILE A 14 6.28 10.26 28.82
C ILE A 14 6.69 11.51 28.03
N ALA A 15 6.80 12.67 28.67
CA ALA A 15 7.19 13.91 28.00
C ALA A 15 8.62 13.84 27.45
N VAL A 16 9.56 13.22 28.18
CA VAL A 16 10.94 13.02 27.72
C VAL A 16 11.01 12.00 26.59
N ALA A 17 10.20 10.94 26.62
CA ALA A 17 10.10 10.00 25.50
C ALA A 17 9.53 10.65 24.23
N VAL A 18 8.56 11.56 24.37
CA VAL A 18 7.96 12.31 23.26
C VAL A 18 8.93 13.36 22.70
N LEU A 19 9.81 13.94 23.53
CA LEU A 19 10.84 14.90 23.08
C LEU A 19 12.08 14.24 22.47
N ALA A 20 12.40 12.99 22.85
CA ALA A 20 13.50 12.21 22.28
C ALA A 20 13.12 11.54 20.95
N ALA A 21 11.83 11.27 20.73
CA ALA A 21 11.30 10.97 19.41
C ALA A 21 11.15 12.28 18.64
N GLY A 22 12.11 12.58 17.75
CA GLY A 22 12.13 13.80 16.95
C GLY A 22 10.82 14.13 16.22
N PRO A 23 10.73 15.30 15.55
CA PRO A 23 9.48 15.85 15.02
C PRO A 23 8.70 14.78 14.26
N TRP A 24 7.55 14.42 14.83
CA TRP A 24 6.71 13.36 14.30
C TRP A 24 6.27 13.75 12.89
N PRO A 25 6.39 12.86 11.90
CA PRO A 25 5.99 13.16 10.54
C PRO A 25 4.49 13.46 10.54
N HIS A 26 4.13 14.68 10.11
CA HIS A 26 2.75 15.08 9.88
C HIS A 26 2.09 14.05 8.96
N GLY A 27 1.11 13.31 9.50
CA GLY A 27 0.41 12.24 8.79
C GLY A 27 -0.12 11.13 9.70
N PHE A 28 0.52 10.88 10.84
CA PHE A 28 0.03 9.90 11.81
C PHE A 28 -1.11 10.48 12.64
N ARG A 29 -2.34 10.00 12.44
CA ARG A 29 -3.44 10.28 13.38
C ARG A 29 -3.45 9.23 14.48
N LEU A 30 -3.44 9.68 15.74
CA LEU A 30 -3.59 8.83 16.93
C LEU A 30 -4.84 7.93 16.89
N SER A 31 -5.86 8.32 16.12
CA SER A 31 -7.07 7.55 15.89
C SER A 31 -6.86 6.25 15.10
N ASP A 32 -5.84 6.18 14.24
CA ASP A 32 -5.53 4.97 13.45
C ASP A 32 -4.91 3.88 14.35
N ILE A 33 -4.07 4.30 15.31
CA ILE A 33 -3.45 3.42 16.30
C ILE A 33 -4.49 2.86 17.28
N LEU A 34 -5.47 3.67 17.69
CA LEU A 34 -6.51 3.25 18.63
C LEU A 34 -7.60 2.36 18.01
N THR A 35 -7.71 2.32 16.68
CA THR A 35 -8.69 1.50 15.95
C THR A 35 -8.10 0.24 15.30
N GLY A 36 -6.80 0.00 15.47
CA GLY A 36 -6.10 -1.09 14.77
C GLY A 36 -6.05 -0.87 13.25
N GLY A 37 -6.18 0.38 12.81
CA GLY A 37 -5.98 0.77 11.42
C GLY A 37 -4.48 0.76 11.11
N THR A 38 -4.10 0.02 10.07
CA THR A 38 -2.73 0.06 9.55
C THR A 38 -2.46 1.47 9.02
N PRO A 39 -1.30 2.08 9.37
CA PRO A 39 -0.95 3.39 8.87
C PRO A 39 -0.84 3.34 7.35
N VAL A 40 -1.68 4.11 6.67
CA VAL A 40 -1.62 4.30 5.22
C VAL A 40 -0.27 4.94 4.90
N LEU A 41 0.50 4.31 4.02
CA LEU A 41 1.79 4.83 3.56
C LEU A 41 1.63 6.29 3.09
N PRO A 42 2.56 7.20 3.44
CA PRO A 42 2.56 8.54 2.89
C PRO A 42 2.69 8.48 1.36
N ASP A 43 2.00 9.37 0.67
CA ASP A 43 1.95 9.50 -0.79
C ASP A 43 3.30 9.15 -1.42
N GLY A 44 3.32 8.28 -2.45
CA GLY A 44 4.47 7.56 -3.04
C GLY A 44 5.74 8.34 -3.44
N SER A 45 5.85 9.60 -3.04
CA SER A 45 6.94 10.55 -3.21
C SER A 45 8.13 10.40 -2.22
N ARG A 46 7.98 9.74 -1.06
CA ARG A 46 9.11 9.56 -0.10
C ARG A 46 9.68 8.14 -0.11
N PRO A 47 11.02 7.96 -0.11
CA PRO A 47 11.65 6.65 0.06
C PRO A 47 11.33 6.08 1.44
N VAL A 48 10.82 4.85 1.48
CA VAL A 48 10.56 4.12 2.72
C VAL A 48 11.59 2.99 2.83
N PRO A 49 12.35 2.87 3.94
CA PRO A 49 13.22 1.72 4.15
C PRO A 49 12.40 0.41 4.09
N GLY A 50 12.89 -0.61 3.38
CA GLY A 50 12.15 -1.85 3.18
C GLY A 50 10.99 -1.73 2.18
N SER A 51 11.11 -0.80 1.22
CA SER A 51 10.20 -0.70 0.07
C SER A 51 10.95 -0.79 -1.25
N THR A 52 10.23 -1.21 -2.29
CA THR A 52 10.72 -1.19 -3.67
C THR A 52 9.58 -0.84 -4.61
N ASP A 53 9.94 -0.26 -5.74
CA ASP A 53 9.01 0.21 -6.75
C ASP A 53 9.15 -0.63 -8.02
N LEU A 54 8.03 -1.00 -8.63
CA LEU A 54 7.95 -1.63 -9.94
C LEU A 54 7.31 -0.66 -10.91
N ALA A 55 7.95 -0.47 -12.06
CA ALA A 55 7.38 0.27 -13.17
C ALA A 55 6.43 -0.63 -13.97
N GLY A 56 5.29 -0.08 -14.37
CA GLY A 56 4.29 -0.78 -15.15
C GLY A 56 3.46 0.18 -15.99
N ASN A 57 2.39 -0.37 -16.56
CA ASN A 57 1.48 0.39 -17.41
C ASN A 57 0.05 0.19 -16.95
N ALA A 58 -0.64 1.29 -16.70
CA ALA A 58 -2.07 1.35 -16.45
C ALA A 58 -2.82 1.52 -17.77
N THR A 59 -3.90 0.78 -17.92
CA THR A 59 -4.84 0.85 -19.03
C THR A 59 -6.24 1.10 -18.50
N LEU A 60 -6.92 2.08 -19.09
CA LEU A 60 -8.34 2.35 -18.89
C LEU A 60 -8.95 2.57 -20.28
N GLY A 61 -9.70 1.58 -20.77
CA GLY A 61 -10.24 1.59 -22.13
C GLY A 61 -9.14 1.57 -23.18
N ALA A 62 -9.14 2.58 -24.05
CA ALA A 62 -8.13 2.73 -25.09
C ALA A 62 -6.88 3.50 -24.64
N GLY A 63 -6.89 4.11 -23.45
CA GLY A 63 -5.76 4.90 -22.95
C GLY A 63 -4.76 4.05 -22.16
N GLN A 64 -3.47 4.35 -22.31
CA GLN A 64 -2.37 3.70 -21.58
C GLN A 64 -1.44 4.75 -20.97
N HIS A 65 -1.15 4.62 -19.68
CA HIS A 65 -0.32 5.54 -18.90
C HIS A 65 0.73 4.77 -18.09
N PRO A 66 1.88 5.38 -17.79
CA PRO A 66 2.83 4.78 -16.86
C PRO A 66 2.17 4.60 -15.49
N ALA A 67 2.60 3.57 -14.77
CA ALA A 67 2.17 3.30 -13.40
C ALA A 67 3.35 2.80 -12.56
N THR A 68 3.25 2.99 -11.25
CA THR A 68 4.26 2.54 -10.30
C THR A 68 3.58 1.74 -9.19
N LEU A 69 4.07 0.54 -8.91
CA LEU A 69 3.64 -0.27 -7.78
C LEU A 69 4.74 -0.27 -6.73
N ARG A 70 4.46 0.34 -5.58
CA ARG A 70 5.31 0.23 -4.39
C ARG A 70 4.86 -0.94 -3.54
N LEU A 71 5.79 -1.82 -3.20
CA LEU A 71 5.61 -2.82 -2.15
C LEU A 71 6.49 -2.44 -0.97
N ALA A 72 5.94 -2.47 0.24
CA ALA A 72 6.67 -2.13 1.46
C ALA A 72 6.28 -3.05 2.62
N CYS A 73 7.26 -3.37 3.47
CA CYS A 73 6.95 -3.94 4.78
C CYS A 73 6.25 -2.87 5.65
N ASP A 74 5.16 -3.24 6.34
CA ASP A 74 4.49 -2.37 7.28
C ASP A 74 5.42 -2.10 8.49
N PRO A 75 5.74 -0.83 8.80
CA PRO A 75 6.59 -0.49 9.94
C PRO A 75 6.00 -0.91 11.29
N ALA A 76 4.67 -1.09 11.39
CA ALA A 76 4.02 -1.62 12.59
C ALA A 76 4.16 -3.15 12.74
N GLY A 77 4.83 -3.82 11.79
CA GLY A 77 5.06 -5.27 11.81
C GLY A 77 3.82 -6.09 11.47
N ALA A 78 2.76 -5.47 10.97
CA ALA A 78 1.50 -6.15 10.69
C ALA A 78 1.56 -7.03 9.44
N GLY A 79 2.38 -6.71 8.44
CA GLY A 79 2.52 -7.48 7.20
C GLY A 79 3.09 -6.65 6.05
N LEU A 80 2.73 -6.98 4.81
CA LEU A 80 3.06 -6.20 3.62
C LEU A 80 1.99 -5.16 3.28
N SER A 81 2.38 -4.11 2.58
CA SER A 81 1.48 -3.12 2.00
C SER A 81 1.86 -2.87 0.54
N ALA A 82 0.86 -2.54 -0.27
CA ALA A 82 1.04 -2.24 -1.68
C ALA A 82 0.33 -0.93 -2.04
N VAL A 83 1.03 -0.05 -2.75
CA VAL A 83 0.50 1.22 -3.26
C VAL A 83 0.73 1.28 -4.76
N LEU A 84 -0.37 1.27 -5.51
CA LEU A 84 -0.37 1.50 -6.95
C LEU A 84 -0.57 2.99 -7.20
N THR A 85 0.38 3.63 -7.89
CA THR A 85 0.31 5.04 -8.29
C THR A 85 0.18 5.14 -9.81
N VAL A 86 -0.82 5.90 -10.28
CA VAL A 86 -0.99 6.23 -11.71
C VAL A 86 -0.96 7.76 -11.86
N PRO A 87 0.15 8.36 -12.34
CA PRO A 87 0.23 9.79 -12.60
C PRO A 87 -0.70 10.23 -13.73
N ARG A 88 -1.04 11.52 -13.76
CA ARG A 88 -1.91 12.14 -14.77
C ARG A 88 -3.24 11.39 -14.96
N PHE A 89 -3.81 10.89 -13.86
CA PHE A 89 -5.10 10.20 -13.86
C PHE A 89 -6.27 11.12 -14.20
N ALA A 90 -6.08 12.45 -14.18
CA ALA A 90 -7.07 13.39 -14.67
C ALA A 90 -7.53 13.06 -16.10
N ASP A 91 -6.64 12.53 -16.94
CA ASP A 91 -6.95 12.09 -18.31
C ASP A 91 -7.93 10.90 -18.36
N PHE A 92 -8.10 10.20 -17.22
CA PHE A 92 -8.96 9.04 -17.03
C PHE A 92 -10.21 9.31 -16.20
N ALA A 93 -10.27 10.43 -15.48
CA ALA A 93 -11.30 10.73 -14.48
C ALA A 93 -12.74 10.71 -15.04
N ALA A 94 -12.91 10.94 -16.34
CA ALA A 94 -14.22 10.83 -16.99
C ALA A 94 -14.77 9.40 -16.97
N GLY A 95 -13.92 8.39 -17.08
CA GLY A 95 -14.30 6.98 -17.21
C GLY A 95 -14.11 6.14 -15.94
N PHE A 96 -13.72 6.76 -14.83
CA PHE A 96 -13.42 6.06 -13.59
C PHE A 96 -13.63 6.93 -12.35
N ASP A 97 -14.56 6.53 -11.46
CA ASP A 97 -14.82 7.18 -10.17
C ASP A 97 -13.76 6.85 -9.09
N VAL A 98 -12.82 7.76 -8.87
CA VAL A 98 -11.82 7.66 -7.79
C VAL A 98 -12.39 8.10 -6.45
N ALA A 99 -13.32 9.06 -6.44
CA ALA A 99 -13.93 9.58 -5.22
C ALA A 99 -14.68 8.47 -4.47
N GLY A 100 -15.35 7.57 -5.21
CA GLY A 100 -15.97 6.37 -4.66
C GLY A 100 -14.99 5.41 -3.97
N LEU A 101 -13.69 5.48 -4.26
CA LEU A 101 -12.65 4.67 -3.63
C LEU A 101 -12.15 5.23 -2.29
N GLN A 102 -12.47 6.48 -1.96
CA GLN A 102 -12.03 7.15 -0.71
C GLN A 102 -12.79 6.69 0.54
N GLY A 103 -13.78 5.80 0.40
CA GLY A 103 -14.37 5.08 1.54
C GLY A 103 -15.56 5.77 2.23
N GLY A 104 -16.37 6.54 1.50
CA GLY A 104 -17.59 7.18 2.03
C GLY A 104 -18.83 6.27 2.15
N GLY A 105 -18.70 4.95 1.93
CA GLY A 105 -19.82 3.99 1.96
C GLY A 105 -19.49 2.67 2.69
N ASN A 106 -20.50 1.84 2.92
CA ASN A 106 -20.44 0.66 3.80
C ASN A 106 -19.55 -0.52 3.34
N ALA A 107 -18.82 -0.41 2.23
CA ALA A 107 -17.85 -1.43 1.82
C ALA A 107 -16.70 -0.80 1.02
N ALA A 108 -15.46 -1.03 1.47
CA ALA A 108 -14.29 -0.67 0.69
C ALA A 108 -14.29 -1.47 -0.64
N PRO A 109 -14.03 -0.82 -1.78
CA PRO A 109 -14.07 -1.46 -3.08
C PRO A 109 -12.99 -2.55 -3.18
N LEU A 110 -13.37 -3.68 -3.78
CA LEU A 110 -12.46 -4.81 -3.94
C LEU A 110 -11.57 -4.61 -5.18
N THR A 111 -10.27 -4.77 -5.01
CA THR A 111 -9.30 -4.96 -6.07
C THR A 111 -8.96 -6.43 -6.27
N SER A 112 -8.52 -6.80 -7.46
CA SER A 112 -7.98 -8.11 -7.78
C SER A 112 -6.51 -7.99 -8.19
N ILE A 113 -5.64 -8.80 -7.60
CA ILE A 113 -4.22 -8.90 -7.95
C ILE A 113 -3.97 -10.32 -8.44
N LEU A 114 -3.54 -10.44 -9.69
CA LEU A 114 -3.15 -11.69 -10.32
C LEU A 114 -1.64 -11.70 -10.53
N VAL A 115 -0.97 -12.76 -10.11
CA VAL A 115 0.45 -12.98 -10.36
C VAL A 115 0.59 -14.27 -11.16
N SER A 116 1.34 -14.22 -12.26
CA SER A 116 1.64 -15.37 -13.10
C SER A 116 3.14 -15.48 -13.31
N ASN A 117 3.69 -16.67 -13.09
CA ASN A 117 5.08 -17.01 -13.35
C ASN A 117 5.17 -18.49 -13.79
N PRO A 118 6.37 -19.02 -14.10
CA PRO A 118 6.52 -20.41 -14.53
C PRO A 118 6.07 -21.45 -13.48
N ALA A 119 6.03 -21.09 -12.19
CA ALA A 119 5.59 -21.97 -11.11
C ALA A 119 4.06 -22.03 -10.96
N GLY A 120 3.32 -21.09 -11.56
CA GLY A 120 1.87 -21.09 -11.61
C GLY A 120 1.24 -19.71 -11.58
N VAL A 121 -0.07 -19.70 -11.31
CA VAL A 121 -0.88 -18.49 -11.24
C VAL A 121 -1.49 -18.37 -9.84
N ARG A 122 -1.39 -17.18 -9.24
CA ARG A 122 -1.98 -16.82 -7.95
C ARG A 122 -2.88 -15.61 -8.13
N SER A 123 -4.05 -15.64 -7.51
CA SER A 123 -4.97 -14.50 -7.47
C SER A 123 -5.35 -14.19 -6.03
N VAL A 124 -5.40 -12.91 -5.69
CA VAL A 124 -5.92 -12.42 -4.40
C VAL A 124 -6.90 -11.28 -4.65
N ARG A 125 -7.97 -11.23 -3.85
CA ARG A 125 -8.94 -10.12 -3.85
C ARG A 125 -8.94 -9.45 -2.50
N MET A 126 -8.84 -8.12 -2.49
CA MET A 126 -8.63 -7.36 -1.27
C MET A 126 -9.35 -6.02 -1.33
N ALA A 127 -9.71 -5.46 -0.18
CA ALA A 127 -10.18 -4.09 -0.12
C ALA A 127 -9.02 -3.14 -0.48
N ALA A 128 -9.27 -2.24 -1.44
CA ALA A 128 -8.38 -1.14 -1.75
C ALA A 128 -9.01 0.18 -1.31
N GLN A 129 -8.17 1.12 -0.89
CA GLN A 129 -8.55 2.50 -0.64
C GLN A 129 -7.88 3.38 -1.68
N GLY A 130 -8.67 4.21 -2.35
CA GLY A 130 -8.16 5.19 -3.30
C GLY A 130 -7.95 6.53 -2.62
N ALA A 131 -6.92 7.24 -3.03
CA ALA A 131 -6.72 8.66 -2.73
C ALA A 131 -6.28 9.40 -3.99
N GLU A 132 -6.77 10.62 -4.17
CA GLU A 132 -6.28 11.54 -5.20
C GLU A 132 -5.23 12.48 -4.61
N ALA A 133 -4.13 12.67 -5.32
CA ALA A 133 -3.17 13.72 -4.98
C ALA A 133 -3.79 15.12 -5.16
N ARG A 134 -3.39 16.07 -4.31
CA ARG A 134 -3.97 17.43 -4.26
C ARG A 134 -3.54 18.38 -5.41
N ASP A 135 -2.64 17.99 -6.31
CA ASP A 135 -1.91 18.88 -7.25
C ASP A 135 -2.06 18.45 -8.74
N PRO A 136 -1.94 19.35 -9.75
CA PRO A 136 -2.54 19.24 -11.09
C PRO A 136 -1.92 18.22 -12.08
N ASP A 137 -0.83 17.53 -11.75
CA ASP A 137 -0.33 16.32 -12.45
C ASP A 137 -0.99 15.01 -11.92
N LYS A 138 -2.15 15.21 -11.27
CA LYS A 138 -2.93 14.31 -10.39
C LYS A 138 -2.65 12.83 -10.59
N SER A 139 -1.86 12.28 -9.68
CA SER A 139 -1.80 10.85 -9.49
C SER A 139 -2.99 10.36 -8.67
N ILE A 140 -3.45 9.15 -8.98
CA ILE A 140 -4.22 8.36 -8.02
C ILE A 140 -3.29 7.38 -7.33
N SER A 141 -3.54 7.14 -6.04
CA SER A 141 -2.93 6.04 -5.31
C SER A 141 -4.02 5.06 -4.87
N LEU A 142 -3.85 3.78 -5.19
CA LEU A 142 -4.65 2.68 -4.66
C LEU A 142 -3.81 1.91 -3.65
N THR A 143 -4.24 1.94 -2.39
CA THR A 143 -3.54 1.30 -1.28
C THR A 143 -4.27 0.06 -0.85
N VAL A 144 -3.55 -1.06 -0.75
CA VAL A 144 -4.01 -2.29 -0.12
C VAL A 144 -3.12 -2.58 1.08
N ALA A 145 -3.76 -2.76 2.24
CA ALA A 145 -3.09 -3.22 3.44
C ALA A 145 -3.15 -4.75 3.53
N GLY A 146 -1.99 -5.38 3.72
CA GLY A 146 -1.81 -6.83 3.65
C GLY A 146 -2.41 -7.59 4.82
N ALA A 147 -2.48 -7.02 6.01
CA ALA A 147 -2.81 -7.82 7.19
C ALA A 147 -4.15 -7.48 7.82
N ARG A 148 -5.03 -8.48 7.90
CA ARG A 148 -6.18 -8.47 8.82
C ARG A 148 -6.26 -9.84 9.49
N ARG A 149 -6.30 -9.87 10.82
CA ARG A 149 -6.55 -11.09 11.63
C ARG A 149 -5.54 -12.24 11.39
N GLY A 150 -4.26 -11.92 11.18
CA GLY A 150 -3.18 -12.92 11.08
C GLY A 150 -2.96 -13.52 9.68
N GLU A 151 -3.75 -13.12 8.68
CA GLU A 151 -3.48 -13.46 7.28
C GLU A 151 -2.84 -12.28 6.54
N ASP A 152 -1.76 -12.55 5.80
CA ASP A 152 -1.12 -11.62 4.87
C ASP A 152 -1.16 -12.19 3.44
N PRO A 153 -2.29 -12.06 2.71
CA PRO A 153 -2.40 -12.44 1.30
C PRO A 153 -1.35 -11.79 0.38
N LEU A 154 -0.81 -10.62 0.72
CA LEU A 154 0.23 -9.97 -0.07
C LEU A 154 1.58 -10.69 0.06
N ARG A 155 1.81 -11.46 1.12
CA ARG A 155 3.02 -12.28 1.27
C ARG A 155 3.20 -13.27 0.12
N GLY A 156 2.14 -13.96 -0.27
CA GLY A 156 2.18 -14.88 -1.42
C GLY A 156 2.44 -14.18 -2.74
N VAL A 157 1.94 -12.95 -2.90
CA VAL A 157 2.21 -12.09 -4.06
C VAL A 157 3.67 -11.65 -4.08
N ALA A 158 4.19 -11.11 -2.98
CA ALA A 158 5.57 -10.65 -2.86
C ALA A 158 6.59 -11.77 -3.07
N LEU A 159 6.35 -12.98 -2.53
CA LEU A 159 7.19 -14.16 -2.79
C LEU A 159 7.23 -14.55 -4.26
N ALA A 160 6.11 -14.43 -4.97
CA ALA A 160 6.06 -14.71 -6.41
C ALA A 160 6.79 -13.63 -7.21
N LEU A 161 6.61 -12.35 -6.86
CA LEU A 161 7.32 -11.22 -7.51
C LEU A 161 8.83 -11.26 -7.29
N ALA A 162 9.32 -11.89 -6.22
CA ALA A 162 10.75 -12.11 -6.00
C ALA A 162 11.38 -13.06 -7.05
N GLN A 163 10.61 -13.59 -8.02
CA GLN A 163 11.09 -14.39 -9.14
C GLN A 163 11.07 -13.57 -10.43
N ALA A 164 12.17 -13.58 -11.17
CA ALA A 164 12.26 -12.92 -12.47
C ALA A 164 11.30 -13.55 -13.50
N GLY A 165 10.86 -12.76 -14.48
CA GLY A 165 9.87 -13.20 -15.46
C GLY A 165 8.45 -13.30 -14.92
N THR A 166 8.22 -12.88 -13.67
CA THR A 166 6.90 -12.80 -13.08
C THR A 166 6.13 -11.63 -13.66
N ARG A 167 4.84 -11.84 -13.96
CA ARG A 167 3.91 -10.80 -14.38
C ARG A 167 2.87 -10.58 -13.29
N LEU A 168 2.65 -9.33 -12.91
CA LEU A 168 1.54 -8.92 -12.04
C LEU A 168 0.51 -8.16 -12.84
N THR A 169 -0.76 -8.47 -12.62
CA THR A 169 -1.90 -7.72 -13.13
C THR A 169 -2.77 -7.27 -11.97
N TRP A 170 -2.86 -5.96 -11.78
CA TRP A 170 -3.76 -5.32 -10.83
C TRP A 170 -5.03 -4.90 -11.56
N THR A 171 -6.20 -5.20 -11.01
CA THR A 171 -7.49 -4.84 -11.61
C THR A 171 -8.37 -4.18 -10.56
N GLN A 172 -8.76 -2.94 -10.82
CA GLN A 172 -9.67 -2.16 -9.97
C GLN A 172 -10.93 -1.81 -10.77
N ALA A 173 -12.08 -2.31 -10.31
CA ALA A 173 -13.37 -1.86 -10.83
C ALA A 173 -13.69 -0.47 -10.30
N SER A 174 -14.30 0.37 -11.14
CA SER A 174 -14.84 1.64 -10.67
C SER A 174 -16.08 1.40 -9.80
N PRO A 175 -16.27 2.15 -8.70
CA PRO A 175 -17.50 2.12 -7.89
C PRO A 175 -18.75 2.60 -8.64
N ARG A 176 -18.58 3.46 -9.65
CA ARG A 176 -19.69 3.98 -10.45
C ARG A 176 -20.08 2.99 -11.55
N GLY A 177 -21.36 2.64 -11.61
CA GLY A 177 -21.86 1.70 -12.62
C GLY A 177 -21.71 2.23 -14.05
N GLY A 178 -21.25 1.38 -14.98
CA GLY A 178 -21.03 1.73 -16.39
C GLY A 178 -19.64 2.28 -16.70
N ASP A 179 -18.83 2.57 -15.67
CA ASP A 179 -17.44 2.99 -15.82
C ASP A 179 -16.53 1.83 -16.23
N GLN A 180 -15.34 2.21 -16.67
CA GLN A 180 -14.33 1.28 -17.13
C GLN A 180 -13.54 0.69 -15.95
N THR A 181 -12.89 -0.44 -16.20
CA THR A 181 -12.02 -1.09 -15.21
C THR A 181 -10.58 -0.65 -15.44
N LEU A 182 -9.93 -0.19 -14.38
CA LEU A 182 -8.51 0.11 -14.40
C LEU A 182 -7.73 -1.21 -14.31
N THR A 183 -6.94 -1.51 -15.32
CA THR A 183 -6.03 -2.65 -15.33
C THR A 183 -4.60 -2.15 -15.37
N VAL A 184 -3.72 -2.66 -14.51
CA VAL A 184 -2.31 -2.27 -14.48
C VAL A 184 -1.45 -3.51 -14.55
N VAL A 185 -0.49 -3.52 -15.47
CA VAL A 185 0.40 -4.65 -15.70
C VAL A 185 1.83 -4.27 -15.36
N PHE A 186 2.49 -5.15 -14.61
CA PHE A 186 3.90 -5.06 -14.27
C PHE A 186 4.62 -6.33 -14.72
N SER A 187 5.83 -6.17 -15.24
CA SER A 187 6.72 -7.27 -15.59
C SER A 187 7.97 -7.16 -14.75
N VAL A 188 8.33 -8.23 -14.05
CA VAL A 188 9.48 -8.25 -13.15
C VAL A 188 10.72 -8.71 -13.92
N SER A 189 11.68 -7.80 -14.06
CA SER A 189 13.02 -8.13 -14.58
C SER A 189 13.89 -8.82 -13.53
N ASP A 190 15.05 -9.36 -13.92
CA ASP A 190 16.01 -9.94 -12.97
C ASP A 190 16.47 -8.92 -11.91
N SER A 191 16.73 -7.67 -12.31
CA SER A 191 17.10 -6.61 -11.37
C SER A 191 15.99 -6.28 -10.39
N ASP A 192 14.74 -6.26 -10.86
CA ASP A 192 13.58 -6.00 -9.99
C ASP A 192 13.39 -7.12 -8.98
N ALA A 193 13.54 -8.38 -9.41
CA ALA A 193 13.44 -9.55 -8.55
C ALA A 193 14.49 -9.53 -7.42
N VAL A 194 15.72 -9.12 -7.74
CA VAL A 194 16.79 -8.93 -6.74
C VAL A 194 16.44 -7.78 -5.79
N ALA A 195 16.01 -6.62 -6.31
CA ALA A 195 15.61 -5.48 -5.50
C ALA A 195 14.45 -5.82 -4.55
N LEU A 196 13.44 -6.56 -5.03
CA LEU A 196 12.32 -7.07 -4.24
C LEU A 196 12.77 -8.00 -3.11
N LYS A 197 13.67 -8.95 -3.40
CA LYS A 197 14.22 -9.85 -2.38
C LYS A 197 14.97 -9.09 -1.30
N THR A 198 15.78 -8.11 -1.69
CA THR A 198 16.55 -7.30 -0.75
C THR A 198 15.64 -6.40 0.09
N ALA A 199 14.69 -5.71 -0.53
CA ALA A 199 13.81 -4.76 0.16
C ALA A 199 12.83 -5.47 1.10
N LEU A 200 12.26 -6.60 0.68
CA LEU A 200 11.20 -7.30 1.42
C LEU A 200 11.73 -8.46 2.29
N GLY A 201 13.04 -8.69 2.32
CA GLY A 201 13.64 -9.85 2.99
C GLY A 201 13.25 -9.98 4.46
N SER A 202 13.13 -8.87 5.19
CA SER A 202 12.73 -8.87 6.61
C SER A 202 11.27 -9.25 6.84
N CYS A 203 10.34 -8.85 5.96
CA CYS A 203 8.93 -9.20 6.09
C CYS A 203 8.56 -10.53 5.39
N LEU A 204 9.40 -11.03 4.50
CA LEU A 204 9.24 -12.35 3.89
C LEU A 204 9.84 -13.48 4.73
N ALA A 205 10.75 -13.16 5.66
CA ALA A 205 11.26 -14.10 6.64
C ALA A 205 10.10 -14.82 7.35
N ALA A 206 10.26 -16.12 7.64
CA ALA A 206 9.24 -16.88 8.33
C ALA A 206 8.90 -16.19 9.68
N PRO A 207 7.61 -16.11 10.06
CA PRO A 207 7.27 -15.59 11.38
C PRO A 207 8.00 -16.44 12.44
N PRO A 208 8.54 -15.82 13.50
CA PRO A 208 9.12 -16.58 14.61
C PRO A 208 8.05 -17.51 15.17
N LEU A 209 8.43 -18.79 15.34
CA LEU A 209 7.61 -19.85 15.90
C LEU A 209 7.17 -19.54 17.35
#